data_AF-A0A1B3D4I7-F1
#
_entry.id   AF-A0A1B3D4I7-F1
#
_cell.length_a   1.000
_cell.length_b   1.000
_cell.length_c   1.000
_cell.angle_alpha   90.00
_cell.angle_beta   90.00
_cell.angle_gamma   90.00
#
_symmetry.space_group_name_H-M   'P 1'
#
loop_
_entity.id
_entity.type
_entity.pdbx_description
1 polymer ?
#
loop_
_entity_poly.entity_id
_entity_poly.type
_entity_poly.pdbx_seq_one_letter_code
_entity_poly.pdbx_strand_id
1 'polypeptide(L)'
;MSEVPIYRLGLLLTLWMGAGAPLVAAPLDEALKPLPPVPELDPAKVELGRQLFNEPRLSVNNTLSCASCHRLESGGADNKPFSLGFDGKPVAINTPTVFNASLNFKQFWNGRVDTLEAQIEQVVISPVEMGNDWKTVVQNLSALPAYQAAFKGAYPDGVTAANVQNALATYERTLLTPNSRFDQYLLGNTEILTIQEKYGYQRFKDYGCIACHQGINIGGNMFQKFGVMGDYFKARGNPVESDLGRYLLTQDEEDRHVFKVPSLRNVAVTAPYFHDASAKTLEEAVDVMFKYQLGRIPSAEDKDLIIQFLKTLTGEWAGKPL
;
A
#
# COMPACT_ATOMS: atom_id res chain seq x y z
N MET A 1 -83.65 34.44 27.16
CA MET A 1 -83.48 32.97 27.20
C MET A 1 -82.27 32.62 26.35
N SER A 2 -81.55 31.58 26.79
CA SER A 2 -80.32 30.95 26.27
C SER A 2 -79.00 31.73 26.40
N GLU A 3 -78.26 31.33 27.43
CA GLU A 3 -76.81 31.43 27.59
C GLU A 3 -76.06 30.85 26.38
N VAL A 4 -74.90 31.41 26.04
CA VAL A 4 -73.96 30.82 25.07
C VAL A 4 -72.61 30.60 25.76
N PRO A 5 -72.04 29.38 25.75
CA PRO A 5 -70.87 29.04 26.55
C PRO A 5 -69.56 29.44 25.86
N ILE A 6 -68.58 29.82 26.69
CA ILE A 6 -67.18 30.03 26.29
C ILE A 6 -66.50 28.66 26.20
N TYR A 7 -66.11 28.24 25.00
CA TYR A 7 -65.22 27.09 24.82
C TYR A 7 -63.78 27.57 24.57
N ARG A 8 -62.91 27.33 25.54
CA ARG A 8 -61.46 27.46 25.40
C ARG A 8 -60.94 26.30 24.55
N LEU A 9 -60.53 26.57 23.32
CA LEU A 9 -59.83 25.60 22.48
C LEU A 9 -58.32 25.67 22.80
N GLY A 10 -57.85 24.73 23.61
CA GLY A 10 -56.41 24.55 23.88
C GLY A 10 -55.74 23.93 22.66
N LEU A 11 -54.83 24.67 22.02
CA LEU A 11 -54.01 24.17 20.92
C LEU A 11 -52.83 23.36 21.51
N LEU A 12 -52.95 22.03 21.51
CA LEU A 12 -51.84 21.13 21.82
C LEU A 12 -50.91 21.05 20.60
N LEU A 13 -49.79 21.76 20.64
CA LEU A 13 -48.67 21.58 19.73
C LEU A 13 -47.95 20.27 20.08
N THR A 14 -48.30 19.18 19.40
CA THR A 14 -47.50 17.95 19.43
C THR A 14 -46.25 18.17 18.58
N LEU A 15 -45.12 18.42 19.24
CA LEU A 15 -43.79 18.43 18.61
C LEU A 15 -43.47 17.00 18.15
N TRP A 16 -43.61 16.73 16.86
CA TRP A 16 -43.04 15.51 16.27
C TRP A 16 -41.53 15.67 16.23
N MET A 17 -40.85 15.13 17.25
CA MET A 17 -39.42 14.82 17.17
C MET A 17 -39.25 13.69 16.15
N GLY A 18 -39.11 14.07 14.87
CA GLY A 18 -38.64 13.15 13.86
C GLY A 18 -37.24 12.69 14.24
N ALA A 19 -37.10 11.40 14.54
CA ALA A 19 -35.79 10.76 14.64
C ALA A 19 -35.16 10.79 13.25
N GLY A 20 -34.44 11.87 12.94
CA GLY A 20 -33.62 11.96 11.76
C GLY A 20 -32.51 10.92 11.88
N ALA A 21 -32.60 9.85 11.10
CA ALA A 21 -31.46 8.98 10.90
C ALA A 21 -30.26 9.85 10.45
N PRO A 22 -29.05 9.64 10.98
CA PRO A 22 -27.90 10.41 10.55
C PRO A 22 -27.76 10.25 9.03
N LEU A 23 -27.87 11.36 8.31
CA LEU A 23 -27.68 11.41 6.88
C LEU A 23 -26.19 11.16 6.62
N VAL A 24 -25.81 9.90 6.44
CA VAL A 24 -24.45 9.57 6.00
C VAL A 24 -24.32 10.12 4.58
N ALA A 25 -23.42 11.08 4.39
CA ALA A 25 -23.16 11.67 3.09
C ALA A 25 -22.80 10.57 2.08
N ALA A 26 -23.35 10.67 0.86
CA ALA A 26 -23.02 9.72 -0.19
C ALA A 26 -21.53 9.84 -0.57
N PRO A 27 -20.85 8.74 -0.91
CA PRO A 27 -19.46 8.78 -1.38
C PRO A 27 -19.30 9.69 -2.62
N LEU A 28 -18.17 10.39 -2.70
CA LEU A 28 -17.83 11.23 -3.85
C LEU A 28 -17.45 10.36 -5.07
N ASP A 29 -17.96 10.71 -6.25
CA ASP A 29 -17.56 10.03 -7.49
C ASP A 29 -16.29 10.66 -8.08
N GLU A 30 -15.14 10.14 -7.65
CA GLU A 30 -13.81 10.66 -8.00
C GLU A 30 -12.92 9.60 -8.67
N ALA A 31 -11.83 10.02 -9.31
CA ALA A 31 -10.84 9.13 -9.92
C ALA A 31 -10.08 8.28 -8.88
N LEU A 32 -9.99 8.79 -7.64
CA LEU A 32 -9.45 8.07 -6.50
C LEU A 32 -10.62 7.50 -5.70
N LYS A 33 -10.49 6.28 -5.21
CA LYS A 33 -11.54 5.58 -4.47
C LYS A 33 -11.07 5.27 -3.05
N PRO A 34 -11.96 5.30 -2.04
CA PRO A 34 -11.59 4.94 -0.67
C PRO A 34 -11.14 3.48 -0.59
N LEU A 35 -10.31 3.15 0.40
CA LEU A 35 -9.98 1.74 0.67
C LEU A 35 -11.25 0.94 1.02
N PRO A 36 -11.35 -0.33 0.58
CA PRO A 36 -12.36 -1.24 1.09
C PRO A 36 -12.10 -1.56 2.56
N PRO A 37 -13.10 -2.08 3.29
CA PRO A 37 -12.86 -2.65 4.61
C PRO A 37 -11.83 -3.79 4.53
N VAL A 38 -11.11 -4.01 5.62
CA VAL A 38 -10.24 -5.18 5.78
C VAL A 38 -11.09 -6.44 5.59
N PRO A 39 -10.69 -7.39 4.71
CA PRO A 39 -11.48 -8.60 4.48
C PRO A 39 -11.57 -9.44 5.76
N GLU A 40 -12.74 -10.03 6.00
CA GLU A 40 -12.88 -11.11 7.00
C GLU A 40 -12.18 -12.37 6.47
N LEU A 41 -11.15 -12.82 7.20
CA LEU A 41 -10.33 -13.99 6.88
C LEU A 41 -10.31 -14.95 8.06
N ASP A 42 -9.94 -16.20 7.82
CA ASP A 42 -9.79 -17.21 8.86
C ASP A 42 -8.77 -16.75 9.93
N PRO A 43 -9.20 -16.52 11.19
CA PRO A 43 -8.33 -16.01 12.23
C PRO A 43 -7.12 -16.90 12.52
N ALA A 44 -7.25 -18.22 12.38
CA ALA A 44 -6.16 -19.16 12.61
C ALA A 44 -5.07 -19.00 11.54
N LYS A 45 -5.46 -18.79 10.28
CA LYS A 45 -4.52 -18.53 9.18
C LYS A 45 -3.87 -17.16 9.28
N VAL A 46 -4.63 -16.14 9.68
CA VAL A 46 -4.10 -14.78 9.89
C VAL A 46 -3.03 -14.78 10.98
N GLU A 47 -3.31 -15.38 12.14
CA GLU A 47 -2.35 -15.43 13.24
C GLU A 47 -1.11 -16.26 12.87
N LEU A 48 -1.29 -17.40 12.20
CA LEU A 48 -0.17 -18.18 11.70
C LEU A 48 0.68 -17.39 10.70
N GLY A 49 0.05 -16.67 9.77
CA GLY A 49 0.73 -15.78 8.83
C GLY A 49 1.49 -14.66 9.53
N ARG A 50 0.92 -14.06 10.58
CA ARG A 50 1.58 -13.04 11.40
C ARG A 50 2.82 -13.59 12.09
N GLN A 51 2.77 -14.81 12.61
CA GLN A 51 3.94 -15.48 13.20
C GLN A 51 5.03 -15.71 12.14
N LEU A 52 4.65 -16.26 10.98
CA LEU A 52 5.57 -16.53 9.87
C LEU A 52 6.20 -15.24 9.30
N PHE A 53 5.46 -14.13 9.26
CA PHE A 53 5.97 -12.84 8.81
C PHE A 53 7.16 -12.36 9.68
N ASN A 54 7.22 -12.80 10.93
CA ASN A 54 8.28 -12.51 11.89
C ASN A 54 9.23 -13.70 12.11
N GLU A 55 9.15 -14.75 11.30
CA GLU A 55 9.90 -15.99 11.51
C GLU A 55 11.24 -15.97 10.78
N PRO A 56 12.38 -15.86 11.50
CA PRO A 56 13.68 -15.78 10.85
C PRO A 56 14.12 -17.10 10.22
N ARG A 57 13.57 -18.25 10.65
CA ARG A 57 13.91 -19.57 10.08
C ARG A 57 13.39 -19.79 8.66
N LEU A 58 12.72 -18.80 8.08
CA LEU A 58 12.45 -18.73 6.66
C LEU A 58 13.73 -18.42 5.85
N SER A 59 14.74 -17.74 6.43
CA SER A 59 16.03 -17.53 5.77
C SER A 59 17.02 -18.66 6.06
N VAL A 60 17.94 -18.89 5.12
CA VAL A 60 18.88 -20.03 5.15
C VAL A 60 19.77 -20.09 6.39
N ASN A 61 20.06 -18.93 6.99
CA ASN A 61 20.89 -18.79 8.18
C ASN A 61 20.11 -18.33 9.43
N ASN A 62 18.78 -18.36 9.38
CA ASN A 62 17.90 -17.98 10.48
C ASN A 62 18.07 -16.54 10.98
N THR A 63 18.38 -15.57 10.10
CA THR A 63 18.62 -14.17 10.47
C THR A 63 17.59 -13.18 9.90
N LEU A 64 16.86 -13.54 8.85
CA LEU A 64 15.91 -12.65 8.18
C LEU A 64 14.49 -13.20 8.20
N SER A 65 13.55 -12.30 8.44
CA SER A 65 12.11 -12.50 8.28
C SER A 65 11.54 -11.44 7.33
N CYS A 66 10.27 -11.54 6.95
CA CYS A 66 9.61 -10.50 6.17
C CYS A 66 9.69 -9.14 6.90
N ALA A 67 9.51 -9.15 8.23
CA ALA A 67 9.59 -7.96 9.09
C ALA A 67 10.98 -7.30 9.15
N SER A 68 12.05 -8.01 8.74
CA SER A 68 13.40 -7.43 8.68
C SER A 68 13.49 -6.32 7.63
N CYS A 69 12.75 -6.43 6.53
CA CYS A 69 12.71 -5.45 5.44
C CYS A 69 11.39 -4.67 5.41
N HIS A 70 10.27 -5.30 5.77
CA HIS A 70 8.94 -4.70 5.74
C HIS A 70 8.48 -4.32 7.14
N ARG A 71 9.01 -3.19 7.64
CA ARG A 71 8.81 -2.77 9.04
C ARG A 71 7.45 -2.09 9.20
N LEU A 72 6.48 -2.80 9.78
CA LEU A 72 5.10 -2.31 9.92
C LEU A 72 5.00 -1.00 10.72
N GLU A 73 5.83 -0.85 11.75
CA GLU A 73 5.96 0.38 12.58
C GLU A 73 6.62 1.56 11.81
N SER A 74 7.02 1.38 10.57
CA SER A 74 7.71 2.37 9.74
C SER A 74 7.16 2.36 8.31
N GLY A 75 5.82 2.40 8.20
CA GLY A 75 5.14 2.48 6.91
C GLY A 75 5.16 1.18 6.09
N GLY A 76 5.55 0.04 6.67
CA GLY A 76 5.56 -1.27 6.00
C GLY A 76 6.71 -1.48 5.02
N ALA A 77 7.67 -0.56 4.97
CA ALA A 77 8.90 -0.62 4.18
C ALA A 77 10.13 -0.51 5.11
N ASP A 78 11.34 -0.56 4.53
CA ASP A 78 12.56 -0.24 5.26
C ASP A 78 12.84 1.26 5.17
N ASN A 79 13.56 1.82 6.14
CA ASN A 79 14.02 3.20 6.10
C ASN A 79 15.42 3.35 5.48
N LYS A 80 15.80 2.37 4.65
CA LYS A 80 17.09 2.30 3.96
C LYS A 80 16.89 2.43 2.45
N PRO A 81 17.91 2.90 1.71
CA PRO A 81 17.88 2.84 0.25
C PRO A 81 17.66 1.42 -0.27
N PHE A 82 18.43 0.47 0.25
CA PHE A 82 18.38 -0.95 -0.10
C PHE A 82 18.49 -1.78 1.17
N SER A 83 17.58 -2.75 1.34
CA SER A 83 17.65 -3.70 2.45
C SER A 83 18.83 -4.67 2.28
N LEU A 84 19.22 -5.33 3.36
CA LEU A 84 20.33 -6.29 3.35
C LEU A 84 19.78 -7.71 3.24
N GLY A 85 20.38 -8.50 2.35
CA GLY A 85 20.16 -9.94 2.24
C GLY A 85 20.76 -10.72 3.41
N PHE A 86 20.52 -12.03 3.44
CA PHE A 86 20.96 -12.91 4.52
C PHE A 86 22.48 -12.91 4.71
N ASP A 87 23.23 -12.56 3.66
CA ASP A 87 24.70 -12.45 3.64
C ASP A 87 25.23 -11.05 3.97
N GLY A 88 24.35 -10.12 4.34
CA GLY A 88 24.68 -8.75 4.73
C GLY A 88 24.95 -7.80 3.55
N LYS A 89 24.76 -8.24 2.29
CA LYS A 89 24.90 -7.38 1.11
C LYS A 89 23.59 -6.68 0.75
N PRO A 90 23.64 -5.46 0.19
CA PRO A 90 22.43 -4.77 -0.24
C PRO A 90 21.77 -5.48 -1.43
N VAL A 91 20.43 -5.51 -1.42
CA VAL A 91 19.64 -5.91 -2.59
C VAL A 91 19.65 -4.81 -3.67
N ALA A 92 19.23 -5.15 -4.89
CA ALA A 92 19.36 -4.25 -6.05
C ALA A 92 18.22 -3.22 -6.21
N ILE A 93 17.22 -3.25 -5.33
CA ILE A 93 16.00 -2.44 -5.48
C ILE A 93 15.46 -2.00 -4.12
N ASN A 94 14.88 -0.82 -4.06
CA ASN A 94 14.24 -0.31 -2.85
C ASN A 94 13.04 -1.19 -2.46
N THR A 95 12.91 -1.47 -1.16
CA THR A 95 11.87 -2.33 -0.60
C THR A 95 10.53 -1.58 -0.59
N PRO A 96 9.53 -1.99 -1.41
CA PRO A 96 8.22 -1.35 -1.36
C PRO A 96 7.47 -1.71 -0.07
N THR A 97 6.47 -0.92 0.30
CA THR A 97 5.61 -1.24 1.44
C THR A 97 4.79 -2.51 1.23
N VAL A 98 4.59 -3.31 2.29
CA VAL A 98 3.60 -4.40 2.33
C VAL A 98 2.18 -3.89 2.53
N PHE A 99 1.99 -2.68 3.04
CA PHE A 99 0.66 -2.14 3.24
C PHE A 99 -0.07 -1.94 1.92
N ASN A 100 -1.31 -2.42 1.87
CA ASN A 100 -2.18 -2.41 0.69
C ASN A 100 -1.62 -3.18 -0.52
N ALA A 101 -0.56 -3.99 -0.35
CA ALA A 101 0.06 -4.75 -1.46
C ALA A 101 -0.89 -5.80 -2.05
N SER A 102 -1.83 -6.30 -1.24
CA SER A 102 -2.92 -7.19 -1.67
C SER A 102 -3.85 -6.58 -2.72
N LEU A 103 -3.86 -5.26 -2.87
CA LEU A 103 -4.65 -4.53 -3.87
C LEU A 103 -3.89 -4.28 -5.18
N ASN A 104 -2.60 -4.65 -5.25
CA ASN A 104 -1.86 -4.54 -6.49
C ASN A 104 -2.30 -5.61 -7.50
N PHE A 105 -2.40 -5.24 -8.79
CA PHE A 105 -2.72 -6.22 -9.85
C PHE A 105 -1.55 -7.19 -10.17
N LYS A 106 -0.33 -6.80 -9.80
CA LYS A 106 0.93 -7.56 -9.91
C LYS A 106 1.86 -7.17 -8.76
N GLN A 107 2.77 -8.06 -8.36
CA GLN A 107 3.75 -7.80 -7.30
C GLN A 107 5.16 -7.54 -7.84
N PHE A 108 6.02 -6.97 -6.99
CA PHE A 108 7.32 -6.36 -7.33
C PHE A 108 7.24 -5.12 -8.24
N TRP A 109 8.32 -4.36 -8.30
CA TRP A 109 8.45 -3.16 -9.14
C TRP A 109 8.25 -3.43 -10.64
N ASN A 110 8.74 -4.56 -11.14
CA ASN A 110 8.57 -4.96 -12.55
C ASN A 110 7.30 -5.81 -12.79
N GLY A 111 6.49 -6.06 -11.75
CA GLY A 111 5.24 -6.82 -11.90
C GLY A 111 5.42 -8.27 -12.31
N ARG A 112 6.54 -8.90 -11.93
CA ARG A 112 6.94 -10.23 -12.42
C ARG A 112 6.10 -11.40 -11.94
N VAL A 113 5.26 -11.20 -10.93
CA VAL A 113 4.33 -12.22 -10.42
C VAL A 113 2.97 -11.61 -10.13
N ASP A 114 1.96 -12.48 -10.10
CA ASP A 114 0.56 -12.07 -10.08
C ASP A 114 -0.04 -12.05 -8.68
N THR A 115 0.51 -12.86 -7.77
CA THR A 115 -0.06 -13.09 -6.44
C THR A 115 0.97 -12.85 -5.34
N LEU A 116 0.49 -12.63 -4.12
CA LEU A 116 1.33 -12.56 -2.93
C LEU A 116 2.04 -13.89 -2.69
N GLU A 117 1.35 -15.02 -2.88
CA GLU A 117 1.95 -16.35 -2.73
C GLU A 117 3.16 -16.56 -3.67
N ALA A 118 3.04 -16.12 -4.94
CA ALA A 118 4.15 -16.19 -5.89
C ALA A 118 5.26 -15.17 -5.60
N GLN A 119 4.93 -14.06 -4.94
CA GLN A 119 5.92 -13.10 -4.45
C GLN A 119 6.73 -13.71 -3.29
N ILE A 120 6.05 -14.35 -2.34
CA ILE A 120 6.65 -15.05 -1.19
C ILE A 120 7.56 -16.18 -1.67
N GLU A 121 7.12 -16.99 -2.63
CA GLU A 121 7.96 -18.01 -3.31
C GLU A 121 9.31 -17.42 -3.69
N GLN A 122 9.31 -16.34 -4.48
CA GLN A 122 10.52 -15.78 -5.06
C GLN A 122 11.44 -15.14 -4.02
N VAL A 123 10.90 -14.52 -2.96
CA VAL A 123 11.74 -13.92 -1.90
C VAL A 123 12.40 -14.99 -1.04
N VAL A 124 11.68 -16.06 -0.70
CA VAL A 124 12.23 -17.17 0.11
C VAL A 124 13.40 -17.85 -0.61
N ILE A 125 13.27 -18.08 -1.92
CA ILE A 125 14.31 -18.77 -2.71
C ILE A 125 15.38 -17.83 -3.28
N SER A 126 15.22 -16.51 -3.13
CA SER A 126 16.13 -15.52 -3.71
C SER A 126 17.52 -15.62 -3.08
N PRO A 127 18.59 -15.84 -3.86
CA PRO A 127 19.95 -16.03 -3.34
C PRO A 127 20.58 -14.74 -2.79
N VAL A 128 19.89 -13.61 -2.91
CA VAL A 128 20.33 -12.30 -2.40
C VAL A 128 19.38 -11.75 -1.33
N GLU A 129 18.28 -12.44 -1.03
CA GLU A 129 17.35 -12.08 0.05
C GLU A 129 17.39 -13.13 1.15
N MET A 130 16.55 -14.17 1.10
CA MET A 130 16.47 -15.18 2.17
C MET A 130 17.31 -16.44 1.91
N GLY A 131 17.61 -16.75 0.64
CA GLY A 131 18.55 -17.78 0.21
C GLY A 131 18.17 -19.22 0.54
N ASN A 132 16.91 -19.48 0.88
CA ASN A 132 16.47 -20.78 1.38
C ASN A 132 15.77 -21.62 0.29
N ASP A 133 15.35 -22.83 0.63
CA ASP A 133 14.50 -23.66 -0.23
C ASP A 133 13.32 -24.22 0.56
N TRP A 134 12.22 -24.53 -0.12
CA TRP A 134 10.99 -24.95 0.55
C TRP A 134 11.08 -26.29 1.26
N LYS A 135 11.95 -27.20 0.83
CA LYS A 135 12.16 -28.46 1.53
C LYS A 135 12.80 -28.17 2.89
N THR A 136 13.82 -27.32 2.93
CA THR A 136 14.48 -26.89 4.17
C THR A 136 13.53 -26.10 5.08
N VAL A 137 12.77 -25.14 4.53
CA VAL A 137 11.76 -24.37 5.30
C VAL A 137 10.73 -25.29 5.93
N VAL A 138 10.12 -26.19 5.16
CA VAL A 138 9.11 -27.12 5.68
C VAL A 138 9.71 -28.04 6.74
N GLN A 139 10.94 -28.55 6.56
CA GLN A 139 11.63 -29.35 7.57
C GLN A 139 11.86 -28.57 8.86
N ASN A 140 12.35 -27.33 8.78
CA ASN A 140 12.61 -26.48 9.94
C ASN A 140 11.32 -26.16 10.72
N LEU A 141 10.25 -25.79 10.02
CA LEU A 141 8.96 -25.49 10.66
C LEU A 141 8.30 -26.74 11.23
N SER A 142 8.38 -27.87 10.52
CA SER A 142 7.83 -29.16 10.98
C SER A 142 8.55 -29.70 12.21
N ALA A 143 9.80 -29.31 12.47
CA ALA A 143 10.52 -29.71 13.67
C ALA A 143 10.05 -28.99 14.95
N LEU A 144 9.20 -27.96 14.83
CA LEU A 144 8.79 -27.10 15.94
C LEU A 144 7.36 -27.45 16.39
N PRO A 145 7.16 -27.92 17.64
CA PRO A 145 5.83 -28.30 18.14
C PRO A 145 4.79 -27.18 18.04
N ALA A 146 5.21 -25.92 18.20
CA ALA A 146 4.32 -24.76 18.06
C ALA A 146 3.75 -24.64 16.64
N TYR A 147 4.58 -24.80 15.60
CA TYR A 147 4.11 -24.76 14.22
C TYR A 147 3.31 -26.01 13.85
N GLN A 148 3.70 -27.20 14.32
CA GLN A 148 2.86 -28.40 14.10
C GLN A 148 1.42 -28.19 14.59
N ALA A 149 1.26 -27.63 15.80
CA ALA A 149 -0.05 -27.34 16.37
C ALA A 149 -0.79 -26.22 15.59
N ALA A 150 -0.11 -25.11 15.30
CA ALA A 150 -0.71 -23.99 14.58
C ALA A 150 -1.15 -24.38 13.16
N PHE A 151 -0.32 -25.10 12.41
CA PHE A 151 -0.66 -25.58 11.07
C PHE A 151 -1.79 -26.60 11.10
N LYS A 152 -1.80 -27.56 12.05
CA LYS A 152 -2.92 -28.52 12.18
C LYS A 152 -4.25 -27.83 12.49
N GLY A 153 -4.21 -26.71 13.21
CA GLY A 153 -5.40 -25.89 13.51
C GLY A 153 -5.92 -25.10 12.30
N ALA A 154 -5.05 -24.72 11.37
CA ALA A 154 -5.38 -23.85 10.23
C ALA A 154 -5.51 -24.60 8.88
N TYR A 155 -4.87 -25.77 8.75
CA TYR A 155 -4.77 -26.54 7.52
C TYR A 155 -4.83 -28.06 7.78
N PRO A 156 -5.69 -28.82 7.06
CA PRO A 156 -5.77 -30.27 7.21
C PRO A 156 -4.45 -31.00 6.95
N ASP A 157 -3.68 -30.54 5.96
CA ASP A 157 -2.43 -31.17 5.51
C ASP A 157 -1.20 -30.73 6.32
N GLY A 158 -1.39 -29.91 7.35
CA GLY A 158 -0.30 -29.45 8.23
C GLY A 158 0.73 -28.56 7.53
N VAL A 159 2.00 -28.74 7.87
CA VAL A 159 3.10 -27.89 7.38
C VAL A 159 3.48 -28.30 5.96
N THR A 160 3.10 -27.48 4.99
CA THR A 160 3.50 -27.61 3.59
C THR A 160 3.95 -26.25 3.05
N ALA A 161 4.74 -26.22 1.98
CA ALA A 161 5.16 -24.96 1.35
C ALA A 161 3.94 -24.10 0.96
N ALA A 162 2.94 -24.72 0.33
CA ALA A 162 1.69 -24.07 -0.06
C ALA A 162 0.94 -23.47 1.16
N ASN A 163 0.90 -24.17 2.29
CA ASN A 163 0.23 -23.66 3.49
C ASN A 163 1.02 -22.52 4.15
N VAL A 164 2.36 -22.55 4.11
CA VAL A 164 3.21 -21.45 4.60
C VAL A 164 2.96 -20.19 3.75
N GLN A 165 3.00 -20.32 2.42
CA GLN A 165 2.73 -19.24 1.48
C GLN A 165 1.31 -18.69 1.65
N ASN A 166 0.31 -19.57 1.76
CA ASN A 166 -1.07 -19.15 1.96
C ASN A 166 -1.26 -18.42 3.28
N ALA A 167 -0.65 -18.88 4.38
CA ALA A 167 -0.76 -18.21 5.68
C ALA A 167 -0.15 -16.81 5.63
N LEU A 168 1.08 -16.67 5.11
CA LEU A 168 1.74 -15.38 4.91
C LEU A 168 0.89 -14.42 4.07
N ALA A 169 0.46 -14.86 2.89
CA ALA A 169 -0.37 -14.04 2.01
C ALA A 169 -1.74 -13.70 2.62
N THR A 170 -2.30 -14.60 3.44
CA THR A 170 -3.55 -14.33 4.19
C THR A 170 -3.33 -13.23 5.23
N TYR A 171 -2.21 -13.25 5.95
CA TYR A 171 -1.87 -12.16 6.86
C TYR A 171 -1.65 -10.84 6.11
N GLU A 172 -0.91 -10.84 5.01
CA GLU A 172 -0.67 -9.64 4.18
C GLU A 172 -1.97 -9.03 3.63
N ARG A 173 -3.00 -9.84 3.34
CA ARG A 173 -4.33 -9.35 2.95
C ARG A 173 -5.03 -8.55 4.06
N THR A 174 -4.64 -8.72 5.32
CA THR A 174 -5.14 -7.92 6.44
C THR A 174 -4.41 -6.58 6.59
N LEU A 175 -3.24 -6.42 5.95
CA LEU A 175 -2.41 -5.23 6.02
C LEU A 175 -2.95 -4.10 5.11
N LEU A 176 -4.23 -3.76 5.25
CA LEU A 176 -4.77 -2.51 4.72
C LEU A 176 -4.60 -1.39 5.74
N THR A 177 -4.52 -0.16 5.25
CA THR A 177 -4.35 1.03 6.09
C THR A 177 -5.53 1.99 5.92
N PRO A 178 -6.71 1.66 6.49
CA PRO A 178 -7.92 2.47 6.35
C PRO A 178 -7.79 3.81 7.09
N ASN A 179 -8.87 4.59 7.11
CA ASN A 179 -9.00 5.83 7.88
C ASN A 179 -8.03 6.97 7.52
N SER A 180 -7.37 6.90 6.36
CA SER A 180 -6.64 8.07 5.87
C SER A 180 -7.57 9.27 5.77
N ARG A 181 -7.04 10.48 6.03
CA ARG A 181 -7.86 11.71 5.95
C ARG A 181 -8.50 11.85 4.57
N PHE A 182 -7.80 11.42 3.53
CA PHE A 182 -8.35 11.42 2.18
C PHE A 182 -9.47 10.39 1.96
N ASP A 183 -9.36 9.17 2.50
CA ASP A 183 -10.47 8.20 2.41
C ASP A 183 -11.72 8.72 3.14
N GLN A 184 -11.55 9.35 4.32
CA GLN A 184 -12.65 9.97 5.05
C GLN A 184 -13.29 11.12 4.26
N TYR A 185 -12.49 11.93 3.56
CA TYR A 185 -12.98 12.95 2.63
C TYR A 185 -13.81 12.35 1.49
N LEU A 186 -13.33 11.27 0.85
CA LEU A 186 -14.07 10.57 -0.20
C LEU A 186 -15.38 9.94 0.29
N LEU A 187 -15.44 9.57 1.58
CA LEU A 187 -16.64 9.09 2.27
C LEU A 187 -17.56 10.21 2.77
N GLY A 188 -17.28 11.47 2.42
CA GLY A 188 -18.17 12.61 2.66
C GLY A 188 -17.85 13.44 3.90
N ASN A 189 -16.81 13.10 4.67
CA ASN A 189 -16.31 13.98 5.75
C ASN A 189 -15.46 15.12 5.14
N THR A 190 -16.09 16.05 4.42
CA THR A 190 -15.36 17.03 3.61
C THR A 190 -14.50 17.99 4.43
N GLU A 191 -14.85 18.22 5.69
CA GLU A 191 -14.16 19.17 6.58
C GLU A 191 -12.88 18.60 7.19
N ILE A 192 -12.60 17.30 7.00
CA ILE A 192 -11.36 16.69 7.48
C ILE A 192 -10.12 17.19 6.74
N LEU A 193 -10.29 17.69 5.50
CA LEU A 193 -9.22 18.28 4.71
C LEU A 193 -9.26 19.80 4.80
N THR A 194 -8.07 20.39 4.93
CA THR A 194 -7.90 21.83 4.79
C THR A 194 -8.19 22.26 3.35
N ILE A 195 -8.38 23.56 3.15
CA ILE A 195 -8.56 24.14 1.81
C ILE A 195 -7.32 23.87 0.95
N GLN A 196 -6.12 23.96 1.53
CA GLN A 196 -4.85 23.70 0.86
C GLN A 196 -4.74 22.23 0.41
N GLU A 197 -5.14 21.27 1.23
CA GLU A 197 -5.13 19.84 0.85
C GLU A 197 -6.15 19.54 -0.26
N LYS A 198 -7.33 20.18 -0.22
CA LYS A 198 -8.33 20.09 -1.30
C LYS A 198 -7.77 20.68 -2.61
N TYR A 199 -7.10 21.83 -2.55
CA TYR A 199 -6.41 22.39 -3.72
C TYR A 199 -5.26 21.50 -4.18
N GLY A 200 -4.51 20.90 -3.27
CA GLY A 200 -3.47 19.91 -3.58
C GLY A 200 -3.99 18.74 -4.38
N TYR A 201 -5.14 18.18 -3.97
CA TYR A 201 -5.80 17.14 -4.74
C TYR A 201 -6.23 17.65 -6.12
N GLN A 202 -6.80 18.85 -6.21
CA GLN A 202 -7.17 19.44 -7.49
C GLN A 202 -5.96 19.65 -8.42
N ARG A 203 -4.83 20.16 -7.91
CA ARG A 203 -3.58 20.28 -8.68
C ARG A 203 -3.05 18.92 -9.12
N PHE A 204 -3.09 17.90 -8.25
CA PHE A 204 -2.72 16.53 -8.59
C PHE A 204 -3.56 15.99 -9.77
N LYS A 205 -4.86 16.33 -9.83
CA LYS A 205 -5.71 16.04 -10.98
C LYS A 205 -5.32 16.86 -12.22
N ASP A 206 -5.25 18.18 -12.09
CA ASP A 206 -5.05 19.13 -13.20
C ASP A 206 -3.71 18.91 -13.93
N TYR A 207 -2.66 18.53 -13.19
CA TYR A 207 -1.36 18.21 -13.77
C TYR A 207 -1.31 16.83 -14.44
N GLY A 208 -2.31 15.98 -14.21
CA GLY A 208 -2.43 14.67 -14.84
C GLY A 208 -1.83 13.51 -14.05
N CYS A 209 -1.47 13.69 -12.78
CA CYS A 209 -0.90 12.61 -11.96
C CYS A 209 -1.87 11.42 -11.82
N ILE A 210 -3.18 11.71 -11.81
CA ILE A 210 -4.26 10.70 -11.81
C ILE A 210 -4.32 9.83 -13.06
N ALA A 211 -3.61 10.16 -14.15
CA ALA A 211 -3.56 9.28 -15.32
C ALA A 211 -2.92 7.92 -14.99
N CYS A 212 -1.97 7.92 -14.04
CA CYS A 212 -1.24 6.74 -13.60
C CYS A 212 -1.58 6.35 -12.16
N HIS A 213 -1.69 7.33 -11.26
CA HIS A 213 -1.95 7.11 -9.85
C HIS A 213 -3.44 7.27 -9.54
N GLN A 214 -4.21 6.22 -9.81
CA GLN A 214 -5.68 6.22 -9.70
C GLN A 214 -6.27 4.95 -9.08
N GLY A 215 -7.58 4.94 -8.90
CA GLY A 215 -8.33 3.83 -8.35
C GLY A 215 -8.19 3.69 -6.83
N ILE A 216 -8.47 2.50 -6.32
CA ILE A 216 -8.52 2.19 -4.88
C ILE A 216 -7.14 2.33 -4.23
N ASN A 217 -6.06 1.90 -4.90
CA ASN A 217 -4.71 1.94 -4.33
C ASN A 217 -3.89 3.15 -4.81
N ILE A 218 -4.50 4.09 -5.54
CA ILE A 218 -3.84 5.32 -6.04
C ILE A 218 -2.54 4.97 -6.78
N GLY A 219 -2.67 4.07 -7.76
CA GLY A 219 -1.57 3.34 -8.37
C GLY A 219 -1.70 1.83 -8.11
N GLY A 220 -0.64 1.08 -8.37
CA GLY A 220 -0.61 -0.38 -8.15
C GLY A 220 -1.48 -1.18 -9.12
N ASN A 221 -2.00 -0.59 -10.19
CA ASN A 221 -2.98 -1.21 -11.10
C ASN A 221 -2.60 -1.14 -12.58
N MET A 222 -1.43 -0.60 -12.92
CA MET A 222 -0.92 -0.57 -14.30
C MET A 222 0.60 -0.48 -14.35
N PHE A 223 1.13 -0.63 -15.56
CA PHE A 223 2.52 -0.41 -15.90
C PHE A 223 2.70 0.93 -16.61
N GLN A 224 3.79 1.63 -16.33
CA GLN A 224 4.15 2.88 -17.00
C GLN A 224 5.66 2.98 -17.16
N LYS A 225 6.08 3.64 -18.23
CA LYS A 225 7.49 3.97 -18.47
C LYS A 225 7.94 5.03 -17.46
N PHE A 226 9.11 4.86 -16.88
CA PHE A 226 9.73 5.90 -16.06
C PHE A 226 10.66 6.74 -16.94
N GLY A 227 10.35 8.03 -17.10
CA GLY A 227 11.07 8.90 -18.03
C GLY A 227 10.39 9.03 -19.39
N VAL A 228 9.06 9.19 -19.42
CA VAL A 228 8.29 9.41 -20.66
C VAL A 228 8.73 10.70 -21.37
N MET A 229 8.99 11.75 -20.60
CA MET A 229 9.28 13.10 -21.12
C MET A 229 10.78 13.43 -21.08
N GLY A 230 11.61 12.51 -20.60
CA GLY A 230 13.06 12.68 -20.58
C GLY A 230 13.79 11.47 -20.02
N ASP A 231 15.06 11.32 -20.38
CA ASP A 231 15.90 10.19 -19.96
C ASP A 231 16.36 10.37 -18.50
N TYR A 232 15.53 9.88 -17.58
CA TYR A 232 15.80 9.89 -16.15
C TYR A 232 17.08 9.12 -15.80
N PHE A 233 17.29 7.95 -16.39
CA PHE A 233 18.41 7.05 -16.06
C PHE A 233 19.75 7.64 -16.50
N LYS A 234 19.81 8.24 -17.68
CA LYS A 234 20.99 8.98 -18.13
C LYS A 234 21.27 10.20 -17.26
N ALA A 235 20.23 10.94 -16.84
CA ALA A 235 20.39 12.12 -16.00
C ALA A 235 20.80 11.79 -14.57
N ARG A 236 20.27 10.70 -14.00
CA ARG A 236 20.68 10.14 -12.70
C ARG A 236 22.13 9.67 -12.76
N GLY A 237 22.53 9.09 -13.89
CA GLY A 237 23.81 8.42 -14.05
C GLY A 237 23.85 7.07 -13.31
N ASN A 238 24.93 6.32 -13.55
CA ASN A 238 25.16 4.99 -12.99
C ASN A 238 23.94 4.06 -13.16
N PRO A 239 23.51 3.77 -14.40
CA PRO A 239 22.44 2.82 -14.63
C PRO A 239 22.81 1.45 -14.07
N VAL A 240 21.85 0.78 -13.45
CA VAL A 240 21.95 -0.57 -12.89
C VAL A 240 20.95 -1.48 -13.58
N GLU A 241 21.15 -2.79 -13.49
CA GLU A 241 20.30 -3.76 -14.18
C GLU A 241 18.82 -3.63 -13.79
N SER A 242 18.51 -3.33 -12.52
CA SER A 242 17.13 -3.13 -12.05
C SER A 242 16.40 -1.96 -12.72
N ASP A 243 17.13 -1.02 -13.34
CA ASP A 243 16.53 0.06 -14.13
C ASP A 243 15.83 -0.43 -15.39
N LEU A 244 16.20 -1.62 -15.89
CA LEU A 244 15.57 -2.19 -17.09
C LEU A 244 14.09 -2.54 -16.85
N GLY A 245 13.68 -2.70 -15.59
CA GLY A 245 12.28 -2.88 -15.22
C GLY A 245 11.69 -4.14 -15.85
N ARG A 246 10.61 -3.97 -16.62
CA ARG A 246 9.90 -5.06 -17.30
C ARG A 246 10.69 -5.73 -18.42
N TYR A 247 11.62 -5.02 -19.05
CA TYR A 247 12.49 -5.60 -20.09
C TYR A 247 13.22 -6.86 -19.60
N LEU A 248 13.60 -6.94 -18.31
CA LEU A 248 14.23 -8.13 -17.73
C LEU A 248 13.38 -9.40 -17.85
N LEU A 249 12.06 -9.25 -18.02
CA LEU A 249 11.10 -10.35 -18.14
C LEU A 249 10.73 -10.62 -19.59
N THR A 250 10.43 -9.55 -20.34
CA THR A 250 9.80 -9.66 -21.66
C THR A 250 10.81 -9.65 -22.80
N GLN A 251 12.01 -9.09 -22.57
CA GLN A 251 13.01 -8.80 -23.61
C GLN A 251 12.48 -7.90 -24.74
N ASP A 252 11.35 -7.23 -24.52
CA ASP A 252 10.77 -6.26 -25.44
C ASP A 252 11.32 -4.86 -25.12
N GLU A 253 11.92 -4.21 -26.11
CA GLU A 253 12.47 -2.86 -25.98
C GLU A 253 11.42 -1.81 -25.57
N GLU A 254 10.14 -2.02 -25.90
CA GLU A 254 9.06 -1.13 -25.46
C GLU A 254 8.85 -1.20 -23.93
N ASP A 255 9.16 -2.33 -23.31
CA ASP A 255 9.11 -2.57 -21.86
C ASP A 255 10.37 -2.09 -21.12
N ARG A 256 11.36 -1.52 -21.83
CA ARG A 256 12.56 -0.95 -21.21
C ARG A 256 12.19 0.26 -20.36
N HIS A 257 12.60 0.19 -19.09
CA HIS A 257 12.29 1.19 -18.06
C HIS A 257 10.80 1.29 -17.72
N VAL A 258 10.03 0.26 -18.02
CA VAL A 258 8.62 0.19 -17.62
C VAL A 258 8.52 -0.51 -16.26
N PHE A 259 7.75 0.07 -15.35
CA PHE A 259 7.53 -0.41 -13.99
C PHE A 259 6.05 -0.42 -13.65
N LYS A 260 5.68 -1.24 -12.67
CA LYS A 260 4.39 -1.11 -11.98
C LYS A 260 4.35 0.26 -11.32
N VAL A 261 3.33 1.05 -11.61
CA VAL A 261 3.09 2.30 -10.91
C VAL A 261 2.89 2.00 -9.42
N PRO A 262 3.72 2.52 -8.50
CA PRO A 262 3.56 2.22 -7.08
C PRO A 262 2.28 2.87 -6.52
N SER A 263 1.73 2.27 -5.46
CA SER A 263 0.67 2.91 -4.66
C SER A 263 1.22 4.16 -4.00
N LEU A 264 0.43 5.24 -3.97
CA LEU A 264 0.76 6.44 -3.19
C LEU A 264 0.14 6.44 -1.78
N ARG A 265 -0.56 5.37 -1.39
CA ARG A 265 -1.03 5.23 -0.01
C ARG A 265 0.17 5.11 0.92
N ASN A 266 0.15 5.88 2.01
CA ASN A 266 1.26 5.98 2.96
C ASN A 266 2.58 6.52 2.38
N VAL A 267 2.57 7.16 1.20
CA VAL A 267 3.81 7.65 0.55
C VAL A 267 4.62 8.58 1.45
N ALA A 268 3.98 9.35 2.32
CA ALA A 268 4.67 10.27 3.22
C ALA A 268 5.56 9.59 4.28
N VAL A 269 5.44 8.27 4.47
CA VAL A 269 6.17 7.49 5.50
C VAL A 269 6.99 6.34 4.92
N THR A 270 7.22 6.33 3.60
CA THR A 270 7.97 5.26 2.91
C THR A 270 9.18 5.77 2.14
N ALA A 271 9.82 6.83 2.62
CA ALA A 271 11.08 7.30 2.05
C ALA A 271 12.22 6.27 2.31
N PRO A 272 13.23 6.18 1.43
CA PRO A 272 13.41 6.93 0.16
C PRO A 272 12.54 6.40 -0.98
N TYR A 273 12.46 7.15 -2.08
CA TYR A 273 11.51 6.94 -3.17
C TYR A 273 12.15 6.41 -4.45
N PHE A 274 11.29 5.84 -5.31
CA PHE A 274 11.60 5.11 -6.55
C PHE A 274 12.29 3.77 -6.31
N HIS A 275 12.37 2.96 -7.36
CA HIS A 275 12.96 1.61 -7.30
C HIS A 275 14.45 1.66 -6.94
N ASP A 276 15.11 2.78 -7.16
CA ASP A 276 16.53 2.99 -6.93
C ASP A 276 16.84 3.82 -5.67
N ALA A 277 15.82 4.21 -4.90
CA ALA A 277 15.96 5.06 -3.71
C ALA A 277 16.68 6.40 -3.94
N SER A 278 16.70 6.92 -5.17
CA SER A 278 17.47 8.12 -5.52
C SER A 278 16.89 9.42 -4.96
N ALA A 279 15.57 9.49 -4.78
CA ALA A 279 14.90 10.63 -4.14
C ALA A 279 14.76 10.37 -2.64
N LYS A 280 15.33 11.24 -1.82
CA LYS A 280 15.35 11.11 -0.35
C LYS A 280 14.13 11.73 0.30
N THR A 281 13.51 12.70 -0.37
CA THR A 281 12.36 13.45 0.13
C THR A 281 11.18 13.38 -0.84
N LEU A 282 9.98 13.62 -0.32
CA LEU A 282 8.77 13.60 -1.13
C LEU A 282 8.80 14.75 -2.15
N GLU A 283 9.38 15.87 -1.76
CA GLU A 283 9.66 17.04 -2.59
C GLU A 283 10.52 16.66 -3.81
N GLU A 284 11.63 15.95 -3.60
CA GLU A 284 12.52 15.48 -4.67
C GLU A 284 11.79 14.49 -5.59
N ALA A 285 10.99 13.58 -5.02
CA ALA A 285 10.22 12.63 -5.80
C ALA A 285 9.17 13.34 -6.69
N VAL A 286 8.48 14.34 -6.15
CA VAL A 286 7.52 15.15 -6.91
C VAL A 286 8.23 15.94 -8.02
N ASP A 287 9.39 16.55 -7.75
CA ASP A 287 10.19 17.25 -8.76
C ASP A 287 10.61 16.32 -9.92
N VAL A 288 11.05 15.10 -9.60
CA VAL A 288 11.40 14.08 -10.60
C VAL A 288 10.18 13.68 -11.43
N MET A 289 9.03 13.45 -10.79
CA MET A 289 7.79 13.08 -11.50
C MET A 289 7.33 14.19 -12.46
N PHE A 290 7.36 15.45 -12.01
CA PHE A 290 7.04 16.58 -12.87
C PHE A 290 7.97 16.68 -14.08
N LYS A 291 9.27 16.58 -13.86
CA LYS A 291 10.26 16.72 -14.92
C LYS A 291 10.20 15.57 -15.92
N TYR A 292 10.22 14.33 -15.44
CA TYR A 292 10.47 13.16 -16.27
C TYR A 292 9.19 12.45 -16.75
N GLN A 293 8.06 12.63 -16.07
CA GLN A 293 6.77 12.07 -16.52
C GLN A 293 5.86 13.09 -17.17
N LEU A 294 5.87 14.35 -16.70
CA LEU A 294 4.98 15.38 -17.22
C LEU A 294 5.68 16.37 -18.15
N GLY A 295 7.02 16.42 -18.15
CA GLY A 295 7.79 17.38 -18.95
C GLY A 295 7.56 18.83 -18.51
N ARG A 296 7.23 19.03 -17.23
CA ARG A 296 6.82 20.32 -16.65
C ARG A 296 7.65 20.63 -15.42
N ILE A 297 7.69 21.90 -15.04
CA ILE A 297 8.18 22.36 -13.75
C ILE A 297 6.99 23.00 -13.04
N PRO A 298 6.57 22.49 -11.87
CA PRO A 298 5.46 23.08 -11.13
C PRO A 298 5.89 24.42 -10.54
N SER A 299 4.92 25.27 -10.22
CA SER A 299 5.20 26.38 -9.30
C SER A 299 5.55 25.81 -7.91
N ALA A 300 6.29 26.57 -7.11
CA ALA A 300 6.61 26.15 -5.74
C ALA A 300 5.35 25.96 -4.89
N GLU A 301 4.34 26.79 -5.10
CA GLU A 301 3.03 26.72 -4.46
C GLU A 301 2.30 25.43 -4.85
N ASP A 302 2.18 25.13 -6.15
CA ASP A 302 1.48 23.92 -6.60
C ASP A 302 2.17 22.64 -6.11
N LYS A 303 3.51 22.64 -6.07
CA LYS A 303 4.27 21.53 -5.50
C LYS A 303 3.95 21.33 -4.02
N ASP A 304 3.96 22.40 -3.23
CA ASP A 304 3.64 22.33 -1.80
C ASP A 304 2.21 21.84 -1.56
N LEU A 305 1.24 22.35 -2.32
CA LEU A 305 -0.15 21.90 -2.28
C LEU A 305 -0.26 20.39 -2.57
N ILE A 306 0.39 19.90 -3.63
CA ILE A 306 0.40 18.47 -3.95
C ILE A 306 1.01 17.64 -2.81
N ILE A 307 2.11 18.10 -2.21
CA ILE A 307 2.75 17.41 -1.08
C ILE A 307 1.82 17.37 0.13
N GLN A 308 1.12 18.46 0.44
CA GLN A 308 0.11 18.48 1.50
C GLN A 308 -0.98 17.45 1.22
N PHE A 309 -1.48 17.36 -0.03
CA PHE A 309 -2.42 16.30 -0.43
C PHE A 309 -1.84 14.89 -0.24
N LEU A 310 -0.61 14.62 -0.71
CA LEU A 310 0.00 13.30 -0.58
C LEU A 310 0.13 12.84 0.88
N LYS A 311 0.34 13.76 1.82
CA LYS A 311 0.36 13.47 3.27
C LYS A 311 -1.01 13.03 3.82
N THR A 312 -2.11 13.39 3.15
CA THR A 312 -3.47 12.95 3.53
C THR A 312 -3.76 11.49 3.18
N LEU A 313 -2.88 10.85 2.38
CA LEU A 313 -3.00 9.47 1.93
C LEU A 313 -2.43 8.44 2.93
N THR A 314 -1.87 8.90 4.05
CA THR A 314 -1.42 8.04 5.14
C THR A 314 -2.62 7.59 5.97
N GLY A 315 -2.80 6.28 6.06
CA GLY A 315 -3.85 5.65 6.85
C GLY A 315 -3.38 5.22 8.23
N GLU A 316 -4.18 4.37 8.85
CA GLU A 316 -3.93 3.81 10.18
C GLU A 316 -3.61 2.32 10.10
N TRP A 317 -2.75 1.85 10.98
CA TRP A 317 -2.53 0.44 11.24
C TRP A 317 -2.60 0.18 12.75
N ALA A 318 -3.27 -0.92 13.14
CA ALA A 318 -3.52 -1.25 14.54
C ALA A 318 -4.14 -0.09 15.37
N GLY A 319 -5.01 0.71 14.73
CA GLY A 319 -5.68 1.86 15.36
C GLY A 319 -4.78 3.07 15.61
N LYS A 320 -3.59 3.13 14.99
CA LYS A 320 -2.66 4.25 15.08
C LYS A 320 -2.33 4.79 13.69
N PRO A 321 -2.17 6.10 13.53
CA PRO A 321 -1.57 6.66 12.33
C PRO A 321 -0.17 6.09 12.09
N LEU A 322 0.15 5.81 10.83
CA LEU A 322 1.50 5.43 10.39
C LEU A 322 2.46 6.61 10.31
#